data_AF-A0A2U1IJF0-F1
#
_entry.id   AF-A0A2U1IJF0-F1
#
_cell.length_a   1.000
_cell.length_b   1.000
_cell.length_c   1.000
_cell.angle_alpha   90.00
_cell.angle_beta   90.00
_cell.angle_gamma   90.00
#
_symmetry.space_group_name_H-M   'P 1'
#
loop_
_entity.id
_entity.type
_entity.pdbx_description
1 polymer ?
#
loop_
_entity_poly.entity_id
_entity_poly.type
_entity_poly.pdbx_seq_one_letter_code
_entity_poly.pdbx_strand_id
1 'polypeptide(L)'
;MLTDQQIDAAIKAAPATPGDSRQPEHRDCIRFAYEWLDAQTKTKGVQKTPFDLKHLIQRWAGRYVSSSDVEVAAYLHPEIHGQYPHFNISSRLTNPSISRISNLGETYTQTKGEYHDLGRYSRTE
;
A
#
# COMPACT_ATOMS: atom_id res chain seq x y z
N MET A 1 9.35 7.34 -8.05
CA MET A 1 9.46 6.27 -7.04
C MET A 1 10.15 6.80 -5.79
N LEU A 2 9.70 6.38 -4.60
CA LEU A 2 10.25 6.82 -3.31
C LEU A 2 11.72 6.39 -3.11
N THR A 3 12.54 7.31 -2.64
CA THR A 3 13.94 7.04 -2.26
C THR A 3 14.04 6.36 -0.89
N ASP A 4 15.12 5.61 -0.66
CA ASP A 4 15.38 4.99 0.66
C ASP A 4 15.44 6.03 1.78
N GLN A 5 16.01 7.21 1.51
CA GLN A 5 16.10 8.29 2.49
C GLN A 5 14.73 8.84 2.90
N GLN A 6 13.81 9.00 1.95
CA GLN A 6 12.43 9.42 2.24
C GLN A 6 11.70 8.37 3.09
N ILE A 7 11.89 7.10 2.76
CA ILE A 7 11.30 5.98 3.50
C ILE A 7 11.85 5.93 4.93
N ASP A 8 13.16 6.00 5.11
CA ASP A 8 13.81 5.95 6.43
C ASP A 8 13.42 7.14 7.31
N ALA A 9 13.22 8.32 6.72
CA ALA A 9 12.70 9.49 7.42
C ALA A 9 11.23 9.29 7.84
N ALA A 10 10.40 8.76 6.94
CA ALA A 10 8.99 8.52 7.20
C ALA A 10 8.74 7.42 8.23
N ILE A 11 9.51 6.34 8.25
CA ILE A 11 9.43 5.29 9.29
C ILE A 11 9.58 5.88 10.71
N LYS A 12 10.43 6.91 10.85
CA LYS A 12 10.65 7.60 12.13
C LYS A 12 9.55 8.59 12.48
N ALA A 13 8.93 9.21 11.48
CA ALA A 13 8.00 10.32 11.65
C ALA A 13 6.51 9.90 11.62
N ALA A 14 6.18 8.82 10.92
CA ALA A 14 4.80 8.40 10.69
C ALA A 14 4.10 7.96 11.99
N PRO A 15 2.78 8.17 12.09
CA PRO A 15 1.96 7.57 13.17
C PRO A 15 2.17 6.06 13.24
N ALA A 16 2.05 5.46 14.43
CA ALA A 16 2.10 4.01 14.58
C ALA A 16 0.70 3.47 14.87
N THR A 17 0.29 2.45 14.12
CA THR A 17 -0.78 1.56 14.56
C THR A 17 -0.38 0.85 15.85
N PRO A 18 -1.21 0.88 16.91
CA PRO A 18 -0.93 0.14 18.13
C PRO A 18 -0.82 -1.37 17.88
N GLY A 19 0.28 -1.99 18.34
CA GLY A 19 0.46 -3.44 18.30
C GLY A 19 1.14 -4.01 17.05
N ASP A 20 1.51 -3.19 16.07
CA ASP A 20 2.30 -3.61 14.91
C ASP A 20 3.76 -3.12 15.02
N SER A 21 4.70 -3.89 14.49
CA SER A 21 6.11 -3.49 14.51
C SER A 21 6.32 -2.35 13.51
N ARG A 22 7.04 -1.30 13.92
CA ARG A 22 7.26 -0.10 13.09
C ARG A 22 8.33 -0.31 12.01
N GLN A 23 9.04 -1.43 12.05
CA GLN A 23 10.15 -1.68 11.12
C GLN A 23 9.64 -2.54 9.96
N PRO A 24 9.65 -2.01 8.72
CA PRO A 24 9.35 -2.81 7.55
C PRO A 24 10.34 -3.96 7.42
N GLU A 25 9.89 -5.12 6.94
CA GLU A 25 10.81 -6.19 6.52
C GLU A 25 11.73 -5.73 5.38
N HIS A 26 11.20 -4.90 4.49
CA HIS A 26 11.95 -4.31 3.38
C HIS A 26 11.33 -2.99 2.92
N ARG A 27 12.17 -2.06 2.44
CA ARG A 27 11.71 -0.74 1.93
C ARG A 27 10.75 -0.86 0.74
N ASP A 28 10.91 -1.90 -0.07
CA ASP A 28 10.00 -2.16 -1.19
C ASP A 28 8.57 -2.47 -0.74
N CYS A 29 8.35 -2.99 0.48
CA CYS A 29 7.00 -3.18 1.01
C CYS A 29 6.23 -1.85 1.11
N ILE A 30 6.93 -0.78 1.52
CA ILE A 30 6.38 0.59 1.56
C ILE A 30 6.17 1.12 0.14
N ARG A 31 7.08 0.81 -0.79
CA ARG A 31 6.92 1.20 -2.21
C ARG A 31 5.72 0.51 -2.85
N PHE A 32 5.48 -0.77 -2.57
CA PHE A 32 4.30 -1.49 -3.04
C PHE A 32 3.03 -0.84 -2.50
N ALA A 33 2.98 -0.54 -1.20
CA ALA A 33 1.83 0.15 -0.63
C ALA A 33 1.63 1.54 -1.24
N TYR A 34 2.71 2.29 -1.48
CA TYR A 34 2.65 3.62 -2.09
C TYR A 34 2.07 3.56 -3.51
N GLU A 35 2.60 2.70 -4.37
CA GLU A 35 2.13 2.55 -5.76
C GLU A 35 0.69 2.04 -5.83
N TRP A 36 0.32 1.13 -4.92
CA TRP A 36 -1.06 0.64 -4.86
C TRP A 36 -2.04 1.74 -4.43
N LEU A 37 -1.69 2.56 -3.43
CA LEU A 37 -2.49 3.70 -2.97
C LEU A 37 -2.59 4.79 -4.05
N ASP A 38 -1.50 5.04 -4.77
CA ASP A 38 -1.45 6.02 -5.83
C ASP A 38 -2.41 5.70 -6.99
N ALA A 39 -2.53 4.42 -7.35
CA ALA A 39 -3.45 3.97 -8.40
C ALA A 39 -4.95 4.12 -8.03
N GLN A 40 -5.28 4.33 -6.76
CA GLN A 40 -6.68 4.43 -6.34
C GLN A 40 -7.31 5.76 -6.74
N THR A 41 -8.64 5.78 -6.91
CA THR A 41 -9.39 7.04 -7.01
C THR A 41 -9.49 7.67 -5.62
N LYS A 42 -8.94 8.87 -5.43
CA LYS A 42 -9.01 9.62 -4.17
C LYS A 42 -10.40 10.26 -3.99
N THR A 43 -10.88 10.30 -2.75
CA THR A 43 -12.16 10.91 -2.35
C THR A 43 -11.94 12.08 -1.41
N LYS A 44 -12.93 12.96 -1.27
CA LYS A 44 -12.85 14.10 -0.33
C LYS A 44 -12.88 13.66 1.14
N GLY A 45 -13.60 12.58 1.44
CA GLY A 45 -13.74 12.02 2.78
C GLY A 45 -13.03 10.69 2.91
N VAL A 46 -12.71 10.32 4.15
CA VAL A 46 -12.18 9.01 4.51
C VAL A 46 -13.30 7.96 4.44
N GLN A 47 -12.96 6.75 4.01
CA GLN A 47 -13.91 5.63 3.92
C GLN A 47 -14.50 5.25 5.29
N LYS A 48 -15.82 5.00 5.32
CA LYS A 48 -16.50 4.54 6.54
C LYS A 48 -16.26 3.07 6.83
N THR A 49 -16.24 2.24 5.78
CA THR A 49 -15.98 0.81 5.87
C THR A 49 -14.56 0.56 5.41
N PRO A 50 -13.69 -0.01 6.25
CA PRO A 50 -12.31 -0.25 5.87
C PRO A 50 -12.20 -1.46 4.94
N PHE A 51 -11.16 -1.43 4.11
CA PHE A 51 -10.72 -2.60 3.35
C PHE A 51 -9.54 -3.26 4.05
N ASP A 52 -9.33 -4.52 3.71
CA ASP A 52 -8.17 -5.28 4.13
C ASP A 52 -6.95 -4.96 3.25
N LEU A 53 -6.52 -3.70 3.29
CA LEU A 53 -5.60 -3.11 2.32
C LEU A 53 -4.27 -3.85 2.27
N LYS A 54 -3.70 -4.22 3.42
CA LYS A 54 -2.41 -4.93 3.45
C LYS A 54 -2.49 -6.26 2.69
N HIS A 55 -3.60 -6.99 2.82
CA HIS A 55 -3.78 -8.27 2.14
C HIS A 55 -4.03 -8.08 0.64
N LEU A 56 -4.71 -7.01 0.23
CA LEU A 56 -4.84 -6.65 -1.19
C LEU A 56 -3.48 -6.30 -1.83
N ILE A 57 -2.70 -5.46 -1.16
CA ILE A 57 -1.36 -5.04 -1.60
C ILE A 57 -0.41 -6.24 -1.64
N GLN A 58 -0.41 -7.09 -0.60
CA GLN A 58 0.40 -8.30 -0.53
C GLN A 58 0.12 -9.24 -1.70
N ARG A 59 -1.16 -9.47 -2.03
CA ARG A 59 -1.55 -10.33 -3.15
C ARG A 59 -1.16 -9.75 -4.50
N TRP A 60 -1.26 -8.42 -4.64
CA TRP A 60 -0.88 -7.71 -5.85
C TRP A 60 0.65 -7.74 -6.09
N ALA A 61 1.44 -7.41 -5.06
CA ALA A 61 2.90 -7.35 -5.13
C ALA A 61 3.60 -8.70 -4.98
N GLY A 62 2.90 -9.70 -4.43
CA GLY A 62 3.47 -11.02 -4.18
C GLY A 62 4.49 -11.09 -3.04
N ARG A 63 4.44 -10.13 -2.13
CA ARG A 63 5.31 -10.05 -0.94
C ARG A 63 4.52 -9.58 0.26
N TYR A 64 4.86 -10.09 1.44
CA TYR A 64 4.31 -9.61 2.71
C TYR A 64 4.41 -8.07 2.84
N VAL A 65 3.30 -7.48 3.26
CA VAL A 65 3.15 -6.06 3.58
C VAL A 65 2.42 -5.96 4.92
N SER A 66 3.00 -5.25 5.88
CA SER A 66 2.44 -4.99 7.20
C SER A 66 1.46 -3.81 7.18
N SER A 67 0.70 -3.63 8.26
CA SER A 67 -0.19 -2.47 8.39
C SER A 67 0.63 -1.18 8.51
N SER A 68 1.76 -1.24 9.23
CA SER A 68 2.75 -0.16 9.36
C SER A 68 3.29 0.29 7.99
N ASP A 69 3.57 -0.64 7.07
CA ASP A 69 4.04 -0.29 5.72
C ASP A 69 3.03 0.57 4.97
N VAL A 70 1.74 0.22 5.08
CA VAL A 70 0.65 0.96 4.46
C VAL A 70 0.50 2.35 5.09
N GLU A 71 0.67 2.48 6.40
CA GLU A 71 0.64 3.78 7.07
C GLU A 71 1.80 4.68 6.66
N VAL A 72 3.02 4.16 6.59
CA VAL A 72 4.19 4.93 6.15
C VAL A 72 4.01 5.36 4.69
N ALA A 73 3.49 4.48 3.83
CA ALA A 73 3.19 4.80 2.45
C ALA A 73 2.11 5.90 2.34
N ALA A 74 1.03 5.80 3.12
CA ALA A 74 -0.02 6.80 3.16
C ALA A 74 0.50 8.15 3.69
N TYR A 75 1.35 8.14 4.71
CA TYR A 75 2.01 9.34 5.24
C TYR A 75 2.89 10.04 4.20
N LEU A 76 3.55 9.28 3.34
CA LEU A 76 4.39 9.80 2.25
C LEU A 76 3.61 10.32 1.05
N HIS A 77 2.34 9.94 0.89
CA HIS A 77 1.58 10.20 -0.32
C HIS A 77 0.84 11.56 -0.23
N PRO A 78 1.04 12.49 -1.19
CA PRO A 78 0.56 13.87 -1.09
C PRO A 78 -0.97 14.00 -1.07
N GLU A 79 -1.68 13.10 -1.76
CA GLU A 79 -3.15 13.13 -1.86
C GLU A 79 -3.87 12.11 -0.96
N ILE A 80 -3.14 11.28 -0.21
CA ILE A 80 -3.75 10.28 0.67
C ILE A 80 -3.77 10.84 2.08
N HIS A 81 -4.91 10.73 2.74
CA HIS A 81 -5.09 11.15 4.12
C HIS A 81 -6.05 10.20 4.86
N GLY A 82 -5.97 10.25 6.19
CA GLY A 82 -6.63 9.28 7.07
C GLY A 82 -5.60 8.49 7.88
N GLN A 83 -6.02 7.38 8.44
CA GLN A 83 -5.19 6.49 9.27
C GLN A 83 -5.62 5.06 8.99
N TYR A 84 -4.69 4.10 9.00
CA TYR A 84 -5.05 2.72 8.71
C TYR A 84 -6.11 2.20 9.71
N PRO A 85 -7.13 1.45 9.25
CA PRO A 85 -7.41 1.00 7.88
C PRO A 85 -8.33 1.94 7.04
N HIS A 86 -8.47 3.20 7.43
CA HIS A 86 -9.39 4.18 6.86
C HIS A 86 -8.64 5.30 6.12
N PHE A 87 -8.62 5.25 4.79
CA PHE A 87 -8.09 6.31 3.94
C PHE A 87 -9.15 6.94 3.05
N ASN A 88 -8.82 8.06 2.43
CA ASN A 88 -9.63 8.80 1.47
C ASN A 88 -9.60 8.18 0.06
N ILE A 89 -9.89 6.88 -0.04
CA ILE A 89 -9.95 6.17 -1.32
C ILE A 89 -11.39 5.72 -1.61
N SER A 90 -11.71 5.64 -2.91
CA SER A 90 -13.01 5.16 -3.37
C SER A 90 -13.21 3.69 -3.00
N SER A 91 -14.45 3.30 -2.68
CA SER A 91 -14.80 1.89 -2.54
C SER A 91 -14.77 1.10 -3.85
N ARG A 92 -14.70 1.79 -4.99
CA ARG A 92 -14.50 1.20 -6.32
C ARG A 92 -13.01 1.12 -6.62
N LEU A 93 -12.35 0.13 -6.03
CA LEU A 93 -10.90 -0.05 -6.12
C LEU A 93 -10.44 -0.21 -7.57
N THR A 94 -9.29 0.36 -7.88
CA THR A 94 -8.58 0.19 -9.16
C THR A 94 -7.51 -0.89 -8.98
N ASN A 95 -7.51 -1.91 -9.85
CA ASN A 95 -6.44 -2.88 -9.95
C ASN A 95 -5.21 -2.21 -10.58
N PRO A 96 -4.13 -1.96 -9.83
CA PRO A 96 -2.97 -1.24 -10.35
C PRO A 96 -2.19 -2.10 -11.34
N SER A 97 -1.57 -1.47 -12.34
CA SER A 97 -0.69 -2.18 -13.27
C SER A 97 0.56 -2.73 -12.57
N ILE A 98 0.94 -3.97 -12.88
CA ILE A 98 2.20 -4.58 -12.39
C ILE A 98 3.43 -3.80 -12.86
N SER A 99 3.35 -3.05 -13.96
CA SER A 99 4.45 -2.23 -14.45
C SER A 99 4.94 -1.22 -13.41
N ARG A 100 4.07 -0.75 -12.50
CA ARG A 100 4.40 0.19 -11.41
C ARG A 100 5.47 -0.32 -10.45
N ILE A 101 5.57 -1.64 -10.28
CA ILE A 101 6.46 -2.28 -9.31
C ILE A 101 7.47 -3.23 -9.97
N SER A 102 7.37 -3.42 -11.29
CA SER A 102 8.21 -4.37 -12.05
C SER A 102 9.73 -4.15 -11.92
N ASN A 103 10.15 -2.94 -11.54
CA ASN A 103 11.55 -2.58 -11.31
C ASN A 103 12.02 -2.79 -9.86
N LEU A 104 11.15 -3.21 -8.95
CA LEU A 104 11.48 -3.50 -7.55
C LEU A 104 11.94 -4.94 -7.39
N GLY A 105 13.08 -5.10 -6.72
CA GLY A 105 13.73 -6.41 -6.57
C GLY A 105 12.91 -7.40 -5.75
N GLU A 106 12.02 -6.91 -4.90
CA GLU A 106 11.22 -7.73 -4.01
C GLU A 106 9.85 -8.15 -4.56
N THR A 107 9.58 -7.89 -5.83
CA THR A 107 8.31 -8.23 -6.47
C THR A 107 8.19 -9.75 -6.66
N TYR A 108 7.07 -10.34 -6.21
CA TYR A 108 6.79 -11.78 -6.29
C TYR A 108 7.79 -12.72 -5.59
N THR A 109 8.59 -12.22 -4.64
CA THR A 109 9.62 -13.04 -3.98
C THR A 109 9.08 -14.03 -2.95
N GLN A 110 7.86 -13.83 -2.44
CA GLN A 110 7.26 -14.72 -1.43
C GLN A 110 6.03 -15.50 -1.94
N THR A 111 5.20 -14.87 -2.76
CA THR A 111 4.03 -15.50 -3.37
C THR A 111 3.94 -15.04 -4.83
N LYS A 112 3.84 -15.95 -5.80
CA LYS A 112 3.86 -15.62 -7.25
C LYS A 112 2.54 -15.00 -7.74
N GLY A 113 1.89 -14.13 -6.97
CA GLY A 113 0.63 -13.49 -7.36
C GLY A 113 -0.56 -14.46 -7.52
N GLU A 114 -0.40 -15.74 -7.14
CA GLU A 114 -1.37 -16.82 -7.33
C GLU A 114 -2.71 -16.59 -6.61
N TYR A 115 -2.76 -15.60 -5.70
CA TYR A 115 -3.95 -15.22 -4.93
C TYR A 115 -4.44 -13.81 -5.24
N HIS A 116 -4.04 -13.22 -6.37
CA HIS A 116 -4.54 -11.91 -6.76
C HIS A 116 -6.05 -11.96 -7.04
N ASP A 117 -6.83 -11.47 -6.08
CA ASP A 117 -8.29 -11.49 -6.10
C ASP A 117 -8.82 -10.32 -6.95
N LEU A 118 -8.82 -10.51 -8.28
CA LEU A 118 -9.30 -9.52 -9.24
C LEU A 118 -10.76 -9.11 -9.00
N GLY A 119 -11.57 -9.96 -8.36
CA GLY A 119 -12.96 -9.68 -8.01
C GLY A 119 -13.14 -8.56 -6.98
N ARG A 120 -12.06 -8.14 -6.30
CA ARG A 120 -12.06 -7.00 -5.36
C ARG A 120 -11.97 -5.64 -6.05
N TYR A 121 -11.62 -5.63 -7.33
CA TYR A 121 -11.43 -4.40 -8.08
C TYR A 121 -12.61 -4.13 -9.01
N SER A 122 -12.99 -2.87 -9.10
CA SER A 122 -14.06 -2.42 -10.01
C SER A 122 -13.53 -2.02 -11.38
N ARG A 123 -12.22 -1.78 -11.49
CA ARG A 123 -11.53 -1.25 -12.68
C ARG A 123 -10.11 -1.80 -12.77
N THR A 124 -9.55 -1.78 -13.96
CA THR A 124 -8.10 -1.95 -14.18
C THR A 124 -7.55 -0.62 -14.68
N GLU A 125 -6.33 -0.29 -14.26
CA GLU A 125 -5.59 0.89 -14.73
C GLU A 125 -5.32 0.88 -16.23
#